data_AF-A0A0L0WAL1-F1
#
_entry.id   AF-A0A0L0WAL1-F1
#
_cell.length_a   1.000
_cell.length_b   1.000
_cell.length_c   1.000
_cell.angle_alpha   90.00
_cell.angle_beta   90.00
_cell.angle_gamma   90.00
#
_symmetry.space_group_name_H-M   'P 1'
#
loop_
_entity.id
_entity.type
_entity.pdbx_description
1 polymer ?
#
loop_
_entity_poly.entity_id
_entity_poly.type
_entity_poly.pdbx_seq_one_letter_code
_entity_poly.pdbx_strand_id
1 'polypeptide(L)'
;MLDFDEQTLIEESKKHCEEFLQKEQRSLATFTGDSSLMYIPDSKLQKFILDPSKGVLYLPLESFLDRKLDSNQIMWHIYYELALYPDWKKQTKKYLNRKKDWQKEIDHMTSYIMTRIKKEGLENDPAYQPKIISNYVRKEIFDLLHLLDKQTSFLRVLQMCPIYRDEENFGKIVSYMKQTGKTIESISQMPRHRAFANSFLIIELYKIKPKIEGCVENLFDRKIFNQPFFEFIHYQLVKQINNDKGIIERDPFIRSFIFPTFEQLWKQEIDEMVFYKSKGQKEEQVKGSENPFEQSKSDEIPNSLESTQEEVEKILEEMLDQQDQISTSIQNTMQGKVDLEPYGISQADQQLFQFYSNKMKSEREQMRQFWKKLIGDAKKEISVKKDGQIKGKLDVDSFINFYPDFV
;
A
#
# COMPACT_ATOMS: atom_id res chain seq x y z
N MET A 1 8.17 38.28 19.66
CA MET A 1 7.03 37.38 19.42
C MET A 1 6.34 37.90 18.18
N LEU A 2 6.59 37.27 17.04
CA LEU A 2 5.89 37.58 15.79
C LEU A 2 4.66 36.67 15.78
N ASP A 3 3.49 37.24 16.08
CA ASP A 3 2.21 36.64 15.70
C ASP A 3 2.19 36.65 14.16
N PHE A 4 2.66 35.56 13.56
CA PHE A 4 2.34 35.30 12.17
C PHE A 4 0.85 35.03 12.12
N ASP A 5 0.13 35.84 11.35
CA ASP A 5 -1.31 35.67 11.12
C ASP A 5 -1.52 34.27 10.53
N GLU A 6 -2.20 33.40 11.28
CA GLU A 6 -2.46 32.00 10.94
C GLU A 6 -3.07 31.89 9.53
N GLN A 7 -3.87 32.88 9.13
CA GLN A 7 -4.44 32.96 7.79
C GLN A 7 -3.38 33.15 6.70
N THR A 8 -2.38 33.99 6.95
CA THR A 8 -1.27 34.22 6.02
C THR A 8 -0.44 32.95 5.83
N LEU A 9 -0.18 32.20 6.91
CA LEU A 9 0.53 30.92 6.84
C LEU A 9 -0.26 29.87 6.05
N ILE A 10 -1.58 29.78 6.26
CA ILE A 10 -2.44 28.87 5.50
C ILE A 10 -2.44 29.23 4.00
N GLU A 11 -2.48 30.51 3.65
CA GLU A 11 -2.42 30.97 2.26
C GLU A 11 -1.07 30.67 1.60
N GLU A 12 0.05 30.91 2.30
CA GLU A 12 1.39 30.58 1.82
C GLU A 12 1.54 29.06 1.58
N SER A 13 1.05 28.25 2.52
CA SER A 13 1.03 26.80 2.39
C SER A 13 0.25 26.31 1.17
N LYS A 14 -0.95 26.85 0.96
CA LYS A 14 -1.80 26.51 -0.18
C LYS A 14 -1.10 26.84 -1.49
N LYS A 15 -0.46 28.00 -1.57
CA LYS A 15 0.29 28.40 -2.76
C LYS A 15 1.45 27.44 -3.05
N HIS A 16 2.25 27.08 -2.04
CA HIS A 16 3.32 26.10 -2.21
C HIS A 16 2.80 24.72 -2.64
N CYS A 17 1.68 24.28 -2.07
CA CYS A 17 1.03 23.02 -2.43
C CYS A 17 0.50 23.05 -3.87
N GLU A 18 -0.13 24.14 -4.30
CA GLU A 18 -0.60 24.30 -5.68
C GLU A 18 0.56 24.30 -6.70
N GLU A 19 1.63 25.04 -6.43
CA GLU A 19 2.84 25.05 -7.28
C GLU A 19 3.47 23.66 -7.37
N PHE A 20 3.55 22.95 -6.23
CA PHE A 20 4.02 21.57 -6.16
C PHE A 20 3.16 20.62 -7.00
N LEU A 21 1.83 20.67 -6.84
CA LEU A 21 0.91 19.80 -7.56
C LEU A 21 0.93 20.06 -9.07
N GLN A 22 1.01 21.33 -9.50
CA GLN A 22 1.12 21.66 -10.92
C GLN A 22 2.40 21.09 -11.55
N LYS A 23 3.52 21.18 -10.83
CA LYS A 23 4.80 20.66 -11.30
C LYS A 23 4.80 19.12 -11.40
N GLU A 24 4.18 18.45 -10.43
CA GLU A 24 4.36 17.02 -10.23
C GLU A 24 3.17 16.14 -10.65
N GLN A 25 2.08 16.75 -11.14
CA GLN A 25 0.85 16.06 -11.56
C GLN A 25 1.10 14.83 -12.45
N ARG A 26 1.99 14.97 -13.44
CA ARG A 26 2.31 13.88 -14.36
C ARG A 26 3.02 12.72 -13.65
N SER A 27 3.97 13.04 -12.76
CA SER A 27 4.74 12.06 -11.99
C SER A 27 3.81 11.28 -11.07
N LEU A 28 2.90 11.98 -10.38
CA LEU A 28 1.88 11.42 -9.51
C LEU A 28 0.96 10.45 -10.26
N ALA A 29 0.37 10.87 -11.39
CA ALA A 29 -0.50 10.01 -12.20
C ALA A 29 0.22 8.79 -12.78
N THR A 30 1.51 8.92 -13.13
CA THR A 30 2.31 7.81 -13.66
C THR A 30 2.59 6.78 -12.57
N PHE A 31 2.93 7.22 -11.35
CA PHE A 31 3.26 6.33 -10.23
C PHE A 31 2.04 5.53 -9.73
N THR A 32 0.87 6.16 -9.67
CA THR A 32 -0.39 5.54 -9.26
C THR A 32 -1.05 4.74 -10.37
N GLY A 33 -0.70 5.00 -11.63
CA GLY A 33 -1.43 4.46 -12.78
C GLY A 33 -2.89 4.94 -12.85
N ASP A 34 -3.21 6.02 -12.13
CA ASP A 34 -4.56 6.57 -12.03
C ASP A 34 -4.53 8.09 -12.16
N SER A 35 -4.93 8.58 -13.34
CA SER A 35 -5.02 10.01 -13.63
C SER A 35 -6.28 10.67 -13.07
N SER A 36 -7.24 9.89 -12.56
CA SER A 36 -8.46 10.42 -11.94
C SER A 36 -8.30 10.75 -10.45
N LEU A 37 -7.24 10.24 -9.82
CA LEU A 37 -6.92 10.55 -8.43
C LEU A 37 -6.56 12.03 -8.27
N MET A 38 -7.38 12.73 -7.49
CA MET A 38 -7.18 14.14 -7.16
C MET A 38 -6.37 14.30 -5.88
N TYR A 39 -5.61 15.39 -5.79
CA TYR A 39 -4.79 15.72 -4.62
C TYR A 39 -5.31 17.03 -4.05
N ILE A 40 -5.91 16.99 -2.86
CA ILE A 40 -6.60 18.14 -2.27
C ILE A 40 -5.93 18.54 -0.95
N PRO A 41 -5.44 19.78 -0.81
CA PRO A 41 -4.90 20.24 0.46
C PRO A 41 -5.99 20.42 1.52
N ASP A 42 -5.70 20.02 2.76
CA ASP A 42 -6.57 20.24 3.93
C ASP A 42 -5.73 20.74 5.12
N SER A 43 -6.19 21.82 5.76
CA SER A 43 -5.51 22.46 6.90
C SER A 43 -5.79 21.80 8.23
N LYS A 44 -6.81 20.93 8.31
CA LYS A 44 -7.18 20.22 9.54
C LYS A 44 -6.48 18.88 9.70
N LEU A 45 -5.76 18.43 8.67
CA LEU A 45 -5.12 17.13 8.65
C LEU A 45 -3.68 17.21 9.14
N GLN A 46 -3.30 16.22 9.93
CA GLN A 46 -1.91 16.00 10.37
C GLN A 46 -1.18 14.96 9.51
N LYS A 47 -1.89 14.22 8.66
CA LYS A 47 -1.35 13.14 7.81
C LYS A 47 -2.11 13.00 6.49
N PHE A 48 -1.60 12.20 5.58
CA PHE A 48 -2.26 11.89 4.32
C PHE A 48 -3.48 11.00 4.55
N ILE A 49 -4.60 11.30 3.87
CA ILE A 49 -5.81 10.48 3.94
C ILE A 49 -6.32 10.21 2.54
N LEU A 50 -6.35 8.93 2.15
CA LEU A 50 -6.95 8.50 0.89
C LEU A 50 -8.44 8.25 1.08
N ASP A 51 -9.26 8.97 0.31
CA ASP A 51 -10.70 8.76 0.17
C ASP A 51 -10.95 8.11 -1.20
N PRO A 52 -11.04 6.77 -1.27
CA PRO A 52 -11.28 6.07 -2.51
C PRO A 52 -12.67 6.38 -3.08
N SER A 53 -13.65 6.64 -2.21
CA SER A 53 -15.04 6.94 -2.59
C SER A 53 -15.13 8.14 -3.55
N LYS A 54 -14.28 9.15 -3.30
CA LYS A 54 -14.17 10.38 -4.09
C LYS A 54 -13.01 10.38 -5.07
N GLY A 55 -12.11 9.39 -5.00
CA GLY A 55 -10.86 9.40 -5.74
C GLY A 55 -9.98 10.58 -5.35
N VAL A 56 -9.84 10.85 -4.04
CA VAL A 56 -9.07 11.99 -3.51
C VAL A 56 -8.03 11.52 -2.51
N LEU A 57 -6.79 11.97 -2.64
CA LEU A 57 -5.81 11.99 -1.55
C LEU A 57 -5.79 13.38 -0.91
N TYR A 58 -6.18 13.47 0.35
CA TYR A 58 -6.07 14.70 1.11
C TYR A 58 -4.63 14.88 1.64
N LEU A 59 -4.08 16.08 1.44
CA LEU A 59 -2.70 16.41 1.81
C LEU A 59 -2.70 17.35 3.03
N PRO A 60 -1.94 17.04 4.09
CA PRO A 60 -1.82 17.92 5.26
C PRO A 60 -1.07 19.21 4.88
N LEU A 61 -1.76 20.35 4.90
CA LEU A 61 -1.17 21.64 4.51
C LEU A 61 0.02 22.03 5.41
N GLU A 62 0.01 21.65 6.68
CA GLU A 62 1.13 21.95 7.59
C GLU A 62 2.47 21.42 7.06
N SER A 63 2.47 20.28 6.35
CA SER A 63 3.69 19.69 5.78
C SER A 63 4.34 20.54 4.68
N PHE A 64 3.61 21.48 4.07
CA PHE A 64 4.12 22.39 3.04
C PHE A 64 4.67 23.71 3.61
N LEU A 65 4.52 23.93 4.93
CA LEU A 65 5.13 25.04 5.67
C LEU A 65 6.38 24.63 6.43
N ASP A 66 6.49 23.34 6.77
CA ASP A 66 7.64 22.84 7.51
C ASP A 66 8.91 22.97 6.65
N ARG A 67 9.77 23.94 7.02
CA ARG A 67 11.06 24.19 6.37
C ARG A 67 12.02 22.99 6.44
N LYS A 68 11.67 21.92 7.17
CA LYS A 68 12.45 20.66 7.23
C LYS A 68 12.08 19.65 6.15
N LEU A 69 10.94 19.81 5.47
CA LEU A 69 10.51 18.94 4.39
C LEU A 69 10.65 19.68 3.06
N ASP A 70 11.59 19.25 2.23
CA ASP A 70 11.66 19.74 0.85
C ASP A 70 10.61 19.06 -0.05
N SER A 71 10.43 19.59 -1.27
CA SER A 71 9.45 19.04 -2.22
C SER A 71 9.69 17.56 -2.55
N ASN A 72 10.94 17.09 -2.54
CA ASN A 72 11.25 15.68 -2.82
C ASN A 72 10.86 14.78 -1.65
N GLN A 73 11.02 15.25 -0.40
CA GLN A 73 10.56 14.53 0.79
C GLN A 73 9.05 14.42 0.80
N ILE A 74 8.32 15.53 0.55
CA ILE A 74 6.85 15.52 0.46
C ILE A 74 6.41 14.53 -0.63
N MET A 75 7.06 14.57 -1.79
CA MET A 75 6.77 13.64 -2.88
C MET A 75 7.02 12.18 -2.48
N TRP A 76 8.12 11.91 -1.77
CA TRP A 76 8.41 10.58 -1.27
C TRP A 76 7.31 10.06 -0.34
N HIS A 77 6.79 10.89 0.57
CA HIS A 77 5.71 10.50 1.46
C HIS A 77 4.43 10.16 0.70
N ILE A 78 4.07 10.98 -0.31
CA ILE A 78 2.91 10.69 -1.17
C ILE A 78 3.10 9.36 -1.90
N TYR A 79 4.27 9.12 -2.48
CA TYR A 79 4.57 7.85 -3.16
C TYR A 79 4.57 6.66 -2.20
N TYR A 80 5.10 6.83 -1.00
CA TYR A 80 5.16 5.76 0.00
C TYR A 80 3.75 5.37 0.48
N GLU A 81 2.89 6.36 0.70
CA GLU A 81 1.49 6.15 1.08
C GLU A 81 0.68 5.48 -0.05
N LEU A 82 0.84 5.97 -1.29
CA LEU A 82 0.15 5.43 -2.46
C LEU A 82 0.85 4.23 -3.10
N ALA A 83 1.90 3.69 -2.49
CA ALA A 83 2.72 2.65 -3.12
C ALA A 83 1.90 1.39 -3.44
N LEU A 84 1.00 0.97 -2.55
CA LEU A 84 0.17 -0.22 -2.77
C LEU A 84 -1.19 0.09 -3.40
N TYR A 85 -1.54 1.36 -3.60
CA TYR A 85 -2.83 1.77 -4.18
C TYR A 85 -3.19 1.05 -5.49
N PRO A 86 -2.27 0.89 -6.48
CA PRO A 86 -2.60 0.18 -7.71
C PRO A 86 -2.93 -1.30 -7.48
N ASP A 87 -2.24 -1.93 -6.53
CA ASP A 87 -2.47 -3.33 -6.16
C ASP A 87 -3.76 -3.48 -5.35
N TRP A 88 -4.06 -2.53 -4.43
CA TRP A 88 -5.34 -2.45 -3.74
C TRP A 88 -6.48 -2.37 -4.75
N LYS A 89 -6.42 -1.47 -5.73
CA LYS A 89 -7.45 -1.31 -6.77
C LYS A 89 -7.68 -2.59 -7.57
N LYS A 90 -6.61 -3.34 -7.88
CA LYS A 90 -6.68 -4.59 -8.64
C LYS A 90 -7.15 -5.77 -7.79
N GLN A 91 -6.83 -5.80 -6.50
CA GLN A 91 -6.94 -6.97 -5.62
C GLN A 91 -7.66 -6.69 -4.30
N THR A 92 -8.57 -5.72 -4.23
CA THR A 92 -9.28 -5.32 -3.01
C THR A 92 -9.85 -6.51 -2.22
N LYS A 93 -10.55 -7.40 -2.93
CA LYS A 93 -11.14 -8.64 -2.37
C LYS A 93 -10.09 -9.53 -1.73
N LYS A 94 -8.86 -9.60 -2.26
CA LYS A 94 -7.79 -10.44 -1.72
C LYS A 94 -7.25 -9.87 -0.41
N TYR A 95 -7.05 -8.56 -0.32
CA TYR A 95 -6.61 -7.91 0.91
C TYR A 95 -7.63 -8.10 2.05
N LEU A 96 -8.92 -7.85 1.79
CA LEU A 96 -9.99 -8.01 2.79
C LEU A 96 -10.20 -9.47 3.22
N ASN A 97 -9.91 -10.43 2.34
CA ASN A 97 -10.03 -11.85 2.65
C ASN A 97 -8.80 -12.45 3.35
N ARG A 98 -7.76 -11.65 3.68
CA ARG A 98 -6.58 -12.14 4.41
C ARG A 98 -6.91 -12.90 5.69
N LYS A 99 -7.97 -12.49 6.40
CA LYS A 99 -8.48 -13.21 7.58
C LYS A 99 -8.78 -14.68 7.28
N LYS A 100 -9.49 -14.93 6.18
CA LYS A 100 -9.86 -16.30 5.77
C LYS A 100 -8.64 -17.02 5.21
N ASP A 101 -7.82 -16.33 4.43
CA ASP A 101 -6.65 -16.93 3.78
C ASP A 101 -5.59 -17.42 4.78
N TRP A 102 -5.45 -16.72 5.90
CA TRP A 102 -4.49 -17.01 6.98
C TRP A 102 -5.12 -17.72 8.19
N GLN A 103 -6.37 -18.19 8.05
CA GLN A 103 -7.10 -18.84 9.15
C GLN A 103 -6.38 -20.07 9.67
N LYS A 104 -5.72 -20.85 8.80
CA LYS A 104 -4.98 -22.05 9.19
C LYS A 104 -3.84 -21.72 10.17
N GLU A 105 -3.06 -20.69 9.86
CA GLU A 105 -1.96 -20.22 10.68
C GLU A 105 -2.48 -19.65 12.02
N ILE A 106 -3.58 -18.90 11.97
CA ILE A 106 -4.27 -18.38 13.16
C ILE A 106 -4.74 -19.53 14.07
N ASP A 107 -5.43 -20.52 13.53
CA ASP A 107 -5.97 -21.65 14.29
C ASP A 107 -4.86 -22.49 14.91
N HIS A 108 -3.78 -22.70 14.16
CA HIS A 108 -2.62 -23.46 14.60
C HIS A 108 -1.91 -22.78 15.77
N MET A 109 -1.60 -21.48 15.66
CA MET A 109 -0.97 -20.74 16.76
C MET A 109 -1.90 -20.54 17.96
N THR A 110 -3.19 -20.35 17.73
CA THR A 110 -4.20 -20.33 18.81
C THR A 110 -4.20 -21.66 19.56
N SER A 111 -4.20 -22.78 18.83
CA SER A 111 -4.16 -24.12 19.43
C SER A 111 -2.88 -24.33 20.22
N TYR A 112 -1.72 -23.89 19.70
CA TYR A 112 -0.44 -23.98 20.38
C TYR A 112 -0.45 -23.27 21.74
N ILE A 113 -0.87 -21.99 21.77
CA ILE A 113 -0.94 -21.18 22.99
C ILE A 113 -1.95 -21.80 23.97
N MET A 114 -3.12 -22.22 23.49
CA MET A 114 -4.13 -22.87 24.33
C MET A 114 -3.62 -24.17 24.95
N THR A 115 -2.85 -24.99 24.22
CA THR A 115 -2.22 -26.20 24.78
C THR A 115 -1.24 -25.85 25.89
N ARG A 116 -0.48 -24.74 25.76
CA ARG A 116 0.44 -24.30 26.82
C ARG A 116 -0.32 -23.83 28.08
N ILE A 117 -1.37 -23.04 27.89
CA ILE A 117 -2.26 -22.56 28.97
C ILE A 117 -2.91 -23.73 29.72
N LYS A 118 -3.34 -24.77 28.98
CA LYS A 118 -3.88 -26.01 29.57
C LYS A 118 -2.86 -26.74 30.44
N LYS A 119 -1.60 -26.83 29.99
CA LYS A 119 -0.52 -27.43 30.79
C LYS A 119 -0.26 -26.68 32.10
N GLU A 120 -0.50 -25.37 32.12
CA GLU A 120 -0.41 -24.53 33.32
C GLU A 120 -1.70 -24.56 34.19
N GLY A 121 -2.75 -25.27 33.76
CA GLY A 121 -4.00 -25.39 34.50
C GLY A 121 -4.85 -24.11 34.53
N LEU A 122 -4.71 -23.23 33.53
CA LEU A 122 -5.34 -21.90 33.46
C LEU A 122 -6.49 -21.82 32.43
N GLU A 123 -6.99 -22.96 31.96
CA GLU A 123 -7.97 -23.01 30.86
C GLU A 123 -9.35 -22.39 31.17
N ASN A 124 -9.72 -22.32 32.44
CA ASN A 124 -11.00 -21.75 32.90
C ASN A 124 -10.88 -20.26 33.28
N ASP A 125 -9.68 -19.69 33.14
CA ASP A 125 -9.43 -18.28 33.47
C ASP A 125 -10.03 -17.37 32.39
N PRO A 126 -10.82 -16.35 32.76
CA PRO A 126 -11.39 -15.39 31.80
C PRO A 126 -10.36 -14.71 30.90
N ALA A 127 -9.12 -14.50 31.36
CA ALA A 127 -8.06 -13.86 30.59
C ALA A 127 -7.57 -14.71 29.39
N TYR A 128 -7.78 -16.03 29.45
CA TYR A 128 -7.28 -17.01 28.49
C TYR A 128 -8.38 -17.67 27.68
N GLN A 129 -9.54 -17.02 27.55
CA GLN A 129 -10.62 -17.53 26.71
C GLN A 129 -10.17 -17.70 25.25
N PRO A 130 -10.61 -18.76 24.54
CA PRO A 130 -10.19 -19.03 23.15
C PRO A 130 -10.37 -17.83 22.21
N LYS A 131 -11.42 -17.03 22.41
CA LYS A 131 -11.70 -15.84 21.60
C LYS A 131 -10.65 -14.74 21.81
N ILE A 132 -10.16 -14.56 23.04
CA ILE A 132 -9.13 -13.56 23.37
C ILE A 132 -7.81 -13.99 22.73
N ILE A 133 -7.41 -15.25 22.91
CA ILE A 133 -6.17 -15.78 22.32
C ILE A 133 -6.23 -15.75 20.79
N SER A 134 -7.36 -16.14 20.19
CA SER A 134 -7.52 -16.07 18.73
C SER A 134 -7.45 -14.63 18.20
N ASN A 135 -7.99 -13.66 18.93
CA ASN A 135 -7.89 -12.24 18.57
C ASN A 135 -6.45 -11.73 18.68
N TYR A 136 -5.73 -12.09 19.74
CA TYR A 136 -4.32 -11.78 19.91
C TYR A 136 -3.49 -12.36 18.76
N VAL A 137 -3.64 -13.65 18.47
CA VAL A 137 -2.91 -14.34 17.40
C VAL A 137 -3.20 -13.73 16.03
N ARG A 138 -4.47 -13.43 15.76
CA ARG A 138 -4.88 -12.75 14.53
C ARG A 138 -4.19 -11.40 14.38
N LYS A 139 -4.10 -10.62 15.47
CA LYS A 139 -3.44 -9.33 15.46
C LYS A 139 -1.95 -9.48 15.12
N GLU A 140 -1.20 -10.35 15.80
CA GLU A 140 0.23 -10.56 15.51
C GLU A 140 0.52 -10.95 14.06
N ILE A 141 -0.31 -11.83 13.48
CA ILE A 141 -0.16 -12.23 12.08
C ILE A 141 -0.47 -11.05 11.15
N PHE A 142 -1.47 -10.24 11.45
CA PHE A 142 -1.81 -9.09 10.62
C PHE A 142 -0.79 -7.96 10.75
N ASP A 143 -0.24 -7.74 11.94
CA ASP A 143 0.83 -6.79 12.19
C ASP A 143 2.08 -7.18 11.38
N LEU A 144 2.44 -8.47 11.34
CA LEU A 144 3.48 -8.99 10.44
C LEU A 144 3.20 -8.64 8.97
N LEU A 145 1.99 -8.91 8.49
CA LEU A 145 1.63 -8.62 7.09
C LEU A 145 1.66 -7.12 6.79
N HIS A 146 1.19 -6.29 7.73
CA HIS A 146 1.22 -4.84 7.59
C HIS A 146 2.65 -4.30 7.51
N LEU A 147 3.56 -4.81 8.34
CA LEU A 147 4.98 -4.43 8.31
C LEU A 147 5.64 -4.82 6.98
N LEU A 148 5.34 -6.00 6.45
CA LEU A 148 5.86 -6.45 5.15
C LEU A 148 5.24 -5.70 3.97
N ASP A 149 3.98 -5.28 4.08
CA ASP A 149 3.35 -4.38 3.13
C ASP A 149 4.05 -3.01 3.12
N LYS A 150 4.35 -2.43 4.29
CA LYS A 150 5.12 -1.19 4.40
C LYS A 150 6.55 -1.33 3.86
N GLN A 151 7.22 -2.46 4.10
CA GLN A 151 8.51 -2.75 3.45
C GLN A 151 8.36 -2.81 1.92
N THR A 152 7.31 -3.46 1.42
CA THR A 152 7.05 -3.55 -0.02
C THR A 152 6.77 -2.18 -0.62
N SER A 153 6.01 -1.33 0.07
CA SER A 153 5.81 0.07 -0.31
C SER A 153 7.13 0.81 -0.46
N PHE A 154 8.01 0.67 0.54
CA PHE A 154 9.33 1.30 0.55
C PHE A 154 10.16 0.87 -0.66
N LEU A 155 10.25 -0.46 -0.89
CA LEU A 155 10.96 -1.02 -2.03
C LEU A 155 10.36 -0.57 -3.35
N ARG A 156 9.03 -0.48 -3.47
CA ARG A 156 8.37 -0.03 -4.70
C ARG A 156 8.73 1.41 -5.04
N VAL A 157 8.76 2.31 -4.06
CA VAL A 157 9.20 3.69 -4.26
C VAL A 157 10.64 3.72 -4.76
N LEU A 158 11.55 2.97 -4.13
CA LEU A 158 12.93 2.89 -4.61
C LEU A 158 13.03 2.29 -6.01
N GLN A 159 12.21 1.29 -6.34
CA GLN A 159 12.24 0.67 -7.67
C GLN A 159 11.77 1.62 -8.77
N MET A 160 10.64 2.30 -8.55
CA MET A 160 10.00 3.15 -9.55
C MET A 160 10.61 4.55 -9.65
N CYS A 161 11.21 5.05 -8.56
CA CYS A 161 11.69 6.43 -8.46
C CYS A 161 13.18 6.46 -8.09
N PRO A 162 14.09 6.41 -9.10
CA PRO A 162 15.54 6.30 -8.87
C PRO A 162 16.15 7.43 -8.03
N ILE A 163 15.55 8.63 -8.05
CA ILE A 163 15.99 9.81 -7.27
C ILE A 163 16.11 9.53 -5.75
N TYR A 164 15.36 8.57 -5.23
CA TYR A 164 15.41 8.19 -3.81
C TYR A 164 16.45 7.13 -3.49
N ARG A 165 17.19 6.63 -4.49
CA ARG A 165 18.39 5.81 -4.29
C ARG A 165 19.64 6.66 -4.13
N ASP A 166 19.58 7.93 -4.53
CA ASP A 166 20.67 8.88 -4.39
C ASP A 166 20.93 9.14 -2.90
N GLU A 167 22.21 9.23 -2.51
CA GLU A 167 22.63 9.30 -1.11
C GLU A 167 21.97 10.45 -0.33
N GLU A 168 21.79 11.61 -0.97
CA GLU A 168 21.19 12.79 -0.33
C GLU A 168 19.71 12.54 0.03
N ASN A 169 18.90 12.13 -0.94
CA ASN A 169 17.47 11.90 -0.73
C ASN A 169 17.23 10.67 0.16
N PHE A 170 18.03 9.62 -0.03
CA PHE A 170 17.97 8.44 0.84
C PHE A 170 18.32 8.81 2.29
N GLY A 171 19.33 9.66 2.51
CA GLY A 171 19.68 10.18 3.83
C GLY A 171 18.54 10.95 4.51
N LYS A 172 17.79 11.76 3.76
CA LYS A 172 16.60 12.45 4.25
C LYS A 172 15.50 11.48 4.68
N ILE A 173 15.24 10.45 3.87
CA ILE A 173 14.27 9.39 4.20
C ILE A 173 14.68 8.65 5.48
N VAL A 174 15.95 8.27 5.59
CA VAL A 174 16.50 7.61 6.78
C VAL A 174 16.35 8.49 8.02
N SER A 175 16.60 9.80 7.91
CA SER A 175 16.40 10.76 9.00
C SER A 175 14.94 10.83 9.46
N TYR A 176 14.00 10.88 8.53
CA TYR A 176 12.57 10.85 8.85
C TYR A 176 12.18 9.52 9.53
N MET A 177 12.61 8.38 8.99
CA MET A 177 12.30 7.06 9.57
C MET A 177 12.84 6.94 10.99
N LYS A 178 14.03 7.50 11.28
CA LYS A 178 14.54 7.62 12.65
C LYS A 178 13.63 8.43 13.58
N GLN A 179 13.14 9.58 13.11
CA GLN A 179 12.23 10.45 13.89
C GLN A 179 10.90 9.76 14.21
N THR A 180 10.42 8.90 13.30
CA THR A 180 9.24 8.05 13.51
C THR A 180 9.50 6.79 14.34
N GLY A 181 10.68 6.64 14.97
CA GLY A 181 10.97 5.51 15.86
C GLY A 181 11.41 4.21 15.17
N LYS A 182 11.60 4.22 13.84
CA LYS A 182 12.14 3.07 13.09
C LYS A 182 13.68 3.05 13.17
N THR A 183 14.20 2.83 14.38
CA THR A 183 15.64 2.81 14.65
C THR A 183 16.15 1.38 14.87
N ILE A 184 17.47 1.20 14.92
CA ILE A 184 18.06 -0.12 15.21
C ILE A 184 17.83 -0.48 16.68
N GLU A 185 17.84 0.51 17.58
CA GLU A 185 17.65 0.32 19.01
C GLU A 185 16.24 -0.17 19.34
N SER A 186 15.22 0.27 18.60
CA SER A 186 13.83 -0.17 18.84
C SER A 186 13.66 -1.67 18.60
N ILE A 187 14.43 -2.28 17.70
CA ILE A 187 14.44 -3.73 17.48
C ILE A 187 14.84 -4.51 18.73
N SER A 188 15.77 -3.98 19.53
CA SER A 188 16.29 -4.69 20.71
C SER A 188 15.31 -4.68 21.89
N GLN A 189 14.29 -3.81 21.85
CA GLN A 189 13.27 -3.69 22.90
C GLN A 189 12.01 -4.49 22.58
N MET A 190 11.89 -5.02 21.36
CA MET A 190 10.72 -5.76 20.89
C MET A 190 10.83 -7.27 21.19
N PRO A 191 9.69 -7.97 21.34
CA PRO A 191 9.66 -9.44 21.30
C PRO A 191 10.33 -9.97 20.02
N ARG A 192 10.99 -11.14 20.09
CA ARG A 192 11.87 -11.66 19.01
C ARG A 192 11.17 -11.78 17.66
N HIS A 193 9.92 -12.25 17.60
CA HIS A 193 9.14 -12.39 16.37
C HIS A 193 8.80 -11.03 15.76
N ARG A 194 8.45 -10.03 16.59
CA ARG A 194 8.22 -8.65 16.15
C ARG A 194 9.50 -7.95 15.74
N ALA A 195 10.59 -8.16 16.47
CA ALA A 195 11.93 -7.71 16.13
C ALA A 195 12.36 -8.26 14.76
N PHE A 196 12.14 -9.55 14.51
CA PHE A 196 12.38 -10.19 13.21
C PHE A 196 11.56 -9.54 12.08
N ALA A 197 10.26 -9.33 12.29
CA ALA A 197 9.39 -8.69 11.30
C ALA A 197 9.83 -7.25 10.96
N ASN A 198 10.14 -6.45 11.97
CA ASN A 198 10.59 -5.06 11.78
C ASN A 198 12.00 -4.96 11.17
N SER A 199 12.85 -5.96 11.41
CA SER A 199 14.24 -5.97 10.95
C SER A 199 14.36 -5.83 9.43
N PHE A 200 13.40 -6.32 8.64
CA PHE A 200 13.48 -6.23 7.19
C PHE A 200 13.57 -4.78 6.69
N LEU A 201 12.69 -3.89 7.16
CA LEU A 201 12.73 -2.47 6.81
C LEU A 201 13.98 -1.77 7.38
N ILE A 202 14.40 -2.14 8.60
CA ILE A 202 15.61 -1.61 9.24
C ILE A 202 16.87 -1.96 8.44
N ILE A 203 16.98 -3.19 7.95
CA ILE A 203 18.11 -3.60 7.09
C ILE A 203 18.09 -2.80 5.79
N GLU A 204 16.92 -2.52 5.21
CA GLU A 204 16.84 -1.69 4.02
C GLU A 204 17.34 -0.26 4.26
N LEU A 205 16.98 0.35 5.39
CA LEU A 205 17.33 1.73 5.74
C LEU A 205 18.78 1.90 6.13
N TYR A 206 19.33 0.99 6.93
CA TYR A 206 20.65 1.17 7.54
C TYR A 206 21.73 0.26 6.98
N LYS A 207 21.36 -0.73 6.15
CA LYS A 207 22.26 -1.77 5.63
C LYS A 207 23.00 -2.55 6.73
N ILE A 208 22.47 -2.53 7.95
CA ILE A 208 22.98 -3.25 9.12
C ILE A 208 21.96 -4.34 9.48
N LYS A 209 22.43 -5.58 9.61
CA LYS A 209 21.61 -6.70 10.08
C LYS A 209 21.53 -6.66 11.61
N PRO A 210 20.36 -6.35 12.20
CA PRO A 210 20.22 -6.30 13.65
C PRO A 210 20.38 -7.70 14.24
N LYS A 211 20.92 -7.77 15.46
CA LYS A 211 20.96 -9.01 16.24
C LYS A 211 19.66 -9.14 17.01
N ILE A 212 19.04 -10.31 16.93
CA ILE A 212 17.83 -10.63 17.68
C ILE A 212 18.25 -11.38 18.94
N GLU A 213 17.82 -10.89 20.10
CA GLU A 213 18.17 -11.47 21.39
C GLU A 213 17.78 -12.95 21.48
N GLY A 214 18.63 -13.78 22.07
CA GLY A 214 18.43 -15.23 22.18
C GLY A 214 18.81 -16.06 20.95
N CYS A 215 19.17 -15.43 19.82
CA CYS A 215 19.66 -16.14 18.63
C CYS A 215 21.20 -16.19 18.60
N VAL A 216 21.77 -17.40 18.59
CA VAL A 216 23.23 -17.61 18.52
C VAL A 216 23.81 -17.20 17.16
N GLU A 217 23.06 -17.44 16.10
CA GLU A 217 23.41 -17.07 14.73
C GLU A 217 22.44 -16.02 14.18
N ASN A 218 22.92 -15.17 13.28
CA ASN A 218 22.09 -14.17 12.62
C ASN A 218 21.12 -14.86 11.64
N LEU A 219 19.82 -14.75 11.90
CA LEU A 219 18.76 -15.35 11.08
C LEU A 219 18.83 -14.89 9.62
N PHE A 220 19.31 -13.68 9.36
CA PHE A 220 19.41 -13.08 8.04
C PHE A 220 20.58 -13.61 7.20
N ASP A 221 21.53 -14.31 7.82
CA ASP A 221 22.68 -14.92 7.16
C ASP A 221 22.46 -16.41 6.81
N ARG A 222 21.35 -17.00 7.29
CA ARG A 222 20.94 -18.35 6.91
C ARG A 222 20.82 -18.44 5.39
N LYS A 223 21.32 -19.52 4.79
CA LYS A 223 21.31 -19.67 3.33
C LYS A 223 20.01 -20.32 2.85
N ILE A 224 19.34 -19.67 1.90
CA ILE A 224 18.27 -20.25 1.08
C ILE A 224 18.75 -20.25 -0.37
N PHE A 225 18.75 -21.42 -1.02
CA PHE A 225 19.28 -21.58 -2.38
C PHE A 225 20.69 -20.96 -2.57
N ASN A 226 21.58 -21.18 -1.59
CA ASN A 226 22.94 -20.62 -1.53
C ASN A 226 23.05 -19.09 -1.42
N GLN A 227 21.94 -18.38 -1.21
CA GLN A 227 21.91 -16.93 -0.97
C GLN A 227 21.56 -16.63 0.50
N PRO A 228 22.12 -15.58 1.12
CA PRO A 228 21.68 -15.11 2.42
C PRO A 228 20.17 -14.83 2.44
N PHE A 229 19.51 -15.19 3.54
CA PHE A 229 18.05 -15.13 3.68
C PHE A 229 17.49 -13.77 3.31
N PHE A 230 18.06 -12.69 3.84
CA PHE A 230 17.61 -11.34 3.53
C PHE A 230 17.73 -11.00 2.04
N GLU A 231 18.85 -11.35 1.40
CA GLU A 231 19.09 -11.07 -0.02
C GLU A 231 18.11 -11.84 -0.91
N PHE A 232 17.82 -13.09 -0.56
CA PHE A 232 16.78 -13.87 -1.24
C PHE A 232 15.41 -13.20 -1.13
N ILE A 233 15.00 -12.79 0.09
CA ILE A 233 13.72 -12.10 0.30
C ILE A 233 13.67 -10.79 -0.49
N HIS A 234 14.70 -9.95 -0.37
CA HIS A 234 14.81 -8.68 -1.10
C HIS A 234 14.65 -8.88 -2.62
N TYR A 235 15.43 -9.80 -3.19
CA TYR A 235 15.42 -10.07 -4.62
C TYR A 235 14.04 -10.54 -5.11
N GLN A 236 13.39 -11.45 -4.38
CA GLN A 236 12.06 -11.93 -4.77
C GLN A 236 10.99 -10.84 -4.66
N LEU A 237 11.02 -10.00 -3.62
CA LEU A 237 10.08 -8.88 -3.50
C LEU A 237 10.28 -7.86 -4.63
N VAL A 238 11.53 -7.47 -4.93
CA VAL A 238 11.83 -6.58 -6.06
C VAL A 238 11.36 -7.18 -7.38
N LYS A 239 11.59 -8.48 -7.60
CA LYS A 239 11.08 -9.18 -8.79
C LYS A 239 9.57 -9.17 -8.87
N GLN A 240 8.86 -9.36 -7.75
CA GLN A 240 7.39 -9.31 -7.72
C GLN A 240 6.86 -7.91 -8.01
N ILE A 241 7.51 -6.86 -7.48
CA ILE A 241 7.19 -5.46 -7.75
C ILE A 241 7.33 -5.17 -9.25
N ASN A 242 8.47 -5.52 -9.85
CA ASN A 242 8.74 -5.23 -11.27
C ASN A 242 7.84 -6.00 -12.24
N ASN A 243 7.18 -7.07 -11.78
CA ASN A 243 6.26 -7.89 -12.57
C ASN A 243 4.78 -7.65 -12.19
N ASP A 244 4.48 -6.64 -11.38
CA ASP A 244 3.12 -6.27 -10.93
C ASP A 244 2.30 -7.45 -10.40
N LYS A 245 2.96 -8.33 -9.64
CA LYS A 245 2.37 -9.56 -9.09
C LYS A 245 1.52 -9.32 -7.85
N GLY A 246 1.83 -8.26 -7.11
CA GLY A 246 1.04 -7.79 -5.98
C GLY A 246 0.84 -8.83 -4.87
N ILE A 247 -0.25 -8.68 -4.13
CA ILE A 247 -0.63 -9.57 -3.02
C ILE A 247 -0.78 -11.04 -3.42
N ILE A 248 -1.11 -11.34 -4.69
CA ILE A 248 -1.35 -12.71 -5.16
C ILE A 248 -0.12 -13.59 -4.99
N GLU A 249 1.07 -13.10 -5.34
CA GLU A 249 2.31 -13.85 -5.15
C GLU A 249 3.02 -13.48 -3.83
N ARG A 250 2.81 -12.25 -3.33
CA ARG A 250 3.45 -11.78 -2.10
C ARG A 250 3.01 -12.56 -0.87
N ASP A 251 1.71 -12.74 -0.63
CA ASP A 251 1.23 -13.42 0.59
C ASP A 251 1.65 -14.90 0.65
N PRO A 252 1.52 -15.71 -0.42
CA PRO A 252 2.06 -17.07 -0.44
C PRO A 252 3.57 -17.14 -0.24
N PHE A 253 4.31 -16.17 -0.78
CA PHE A 253 5.74 -16.05 -0.59
C PHE A 253 6.11 -15.77 0.88
N ILE A 254 5.45 -14.79 1.50
CA ILE A 254 5.60 -14.47 2.93
C ILE A 254 5.30 -15.71 3.77
N ARG A 255 4.19 -16.39 3.49
CA ARG A 255 3.77 -17.61 4.19
C ARG A 255 4.81 -18.74 4.10
N SER A 256 5.48 -18.86 2.97
CA SER A 256 6.40 -19.97 2.71
C SER A 256 7.80 -19.71 3.26
N PHE A 257 8.29 -18.47 3.21
CA PHE A 257 9.69 -18.17 3.51
C PHE A 257 9.91 -17.31 4.76
N ILE A 258 8.97 -16.43 5.11
CA ILE A 258 9.11 -15.50 6.24
C ILE A 258 8.38 -16.04 7.47
N PHE A 259 7.12 -16.43 7.31
CA PHE A 259 6.26 -16.89 8.41
C PHE A 259 6.85 -18.04 9.23
N PRO A 260 7.51 -19.07 8.67
CA PRO A 260 8.05 -20.17 9.47
C PRO A 260 9.09 -19.72 10.51
N THR A 261 9.94 -18.76 10.14
CA THR A 261 10.94 -18.20 11.06
C THR A 261 10.27 -17.34 12.13
N PHE A 262 9.29 -16.52 11.73
CA PHE A 262 8.47 -15.73 12.64
C PHE A 262 7.74 -16.62 13.67
N GLU A 263 7.06 -17.66 13.19
CA GLU A 263 6.34 -18.64 14.00
C GLU A 263 7.28 -19.34 14.99
N GLN A 264 8.47 -19.74 14.55
CA GLN A 264 9.46 -20.38 15.41
C GLN A 264 9.88 -19.48 16.58
N LEU A 265 10.23 -18.21 16.29
CA LEU A 265 10.61 -17.25 17.32
C LEU A 265 9.46 -16.98 18.28
N TRP A 266 8.25 -16.83 17.75
CA TRP A 266 7.07 -16.57 18.54
C TRP A 266 6.76 -17.74 19.49
N LYS A 267 6.88 -18.99 19.03
CA LYS A 267 6.73 -20.17 19.90
C LYS A 267 7.76 -20.20 21.03
N GLN A 268 9.02 -19.88 20.75
CA GLN A 268 10.06 -19.81 21.78
C GLN A 268 9.71 -18.79 22.88
N GLU A 269 9.18 -17.63 22.49
CA GLU A 269 8.73 -16.63 23.46
C GLU A 269 7.53 -17.09 24.29
N ILE A 270 6.55 -17.74 23.66
CA ILE A 270 5.40 -18.31 24.37
C ILE A 270 5.83 -19.41 25.34
N ASP A 271 6.83 -20.21 24.98
CA ASP A 271 7.36 -21.27 25.85
C ASP A 271 8.11 -20.69 27.06
N GLU A 272 8.80 -19.56 26.88
CA GLU A 272 9.49 -18.81 27.93
C GLU A 272 8.55 -17.95 28.79
N MET A 273 7.32 -17.68 28.31
CA MET A 273 6.34 -16.85 29.01
C MET A 273 5.83 -17.52 30.29
N VAL A 274 5.77 -16.73 31.37
CA VAL A 274 5.18 -17.14 32.65
C VAL A 274 3.73 -16.69 32.70
N PHE A 275 2.80 -17.64 32.86
CA PHE A 275 1.37 -17.36 32.93
C PHE A 275 0.94 -17.13 34.39
N TYR A 276 0.09 -16.13 34.60
CA TYR A 276 -0.48 -15.80 35.91
C TYR A 276 -1.98 -16.05 35.92
N LYS A 277 -2.53 -16.48 37.07
CA LYS A 277 -3.98 -16.50 37.31
C LYS A 277 -4.49 -15.05 37.36
N SER A 278 -5.57 -14.74 36.65
CA SER A 278 -6.29 -13.50 36.87
C SER A 278 -6.94 -13.56 38.25
N LYS A 279 -6.27 -12.97 39.26
CA LYS A 279 -6.87 -12.87 40.59
C LYS A 279 -8.02 -11.89 40.52
N GLY A 280 -9.22 -12.35 40.89
CA GLY A 280 -10.30 -11.47 41.32
C GLY A 280 -9.77 -10.47 42.34
N GLN A 281 -10.12 -9.19 42.15
CA GLN A 281 -9.78 -8.04 42.99
C GLN A 281 -9.62 -8.40 44.47
N LYS A 282 -8.38 -8.54 44.94
CA LYS A 282 -8.02 -8.28 46.33
C LYS A 282 -6.69 -7.55 46.35
N GLU A 283 -6.81 -6.35 46.89
CA GLU A 283 -5.80 -5.35 47.16
C GLU A 283 -4.52 -5.98 47.71
N GLU A 284 -3.49 -6.07 46.87
CA GLU A 284 -2.10 -5.83 47.27
C GLU A 284 -1.28 -5.58 46.01
N GLN A 285 -0.64 -4.41 45.99
CA GLN A 285 0.05 -3.82 44.87
C GLN A 285 1.15 -4.74 44.31
N VAL A 286 0.91 -5.31 43.13
CA VAL A 286 1.98 -5.63 42.18
C VAL A 286 1.71 -4.80 40.95
N LYS A 287 2.50 -3.75 40.74
CA LYS A 287 2.54 -3.00 39.48
C LYS A 287 2.92 -3.98 38.37
N GLY A 288 1.96 -4.43 37.56
CA GLY A 288 2.23 -5.30 36.40
C GLY A 288 1.28 -6.48 36.15
N SER A 289 0.07 -6.51 36.72
CA SER A 289 -0.93 -7.54 36.37
C SER A 289 -1.77 -7.16 35.15
N GLU A 290 -1.12 -6.78 34.06
CA GLU A 290 -1.79 -6.70 32.75
C GLU A 290 -1.80 -8.10 32.14
N ASN A 291 -2.90 -8.51 31.53
CA ASN A 291 -2.94 -9.78 30.81
C ASN A 291 -1.87 -9.73 29.72
N PRO A 292 -0.94 -10.70 29.61
CA PRO A 292 0.11 -10.68 28.59
C PRO A 292 -0.45 -10.71 27.15
N PHE A 293 -1.73 -11.05 26.98
CA PHE A 293 -2.46 -11.02 25.72
C PHE A 293 -3.45 -9.85 25.61
N GLU A 294 -3.52 -8.97 26.62
CA GLU A 294 -4.25 -7.70 26.50
C GLU A 294 -3.51 -6.74 25.57
N GLN A 295 -4.30 -6.02 24.78
CA GLN A 295 -3.82 -5.16 23.74
C GLN A 295 -3.13 -3.93 24.36
N SER A 296 -1.81 -3.90 24.38
CA SER A 296 -1.10 -2.65 24.64
C SER A 296 -1.42 -1.67 23.49
N LYS A 297 -1.92 -0.48 23.84
CA LYS A 297 -2.09 0.65 22.92
C LYS A 297 -0.76 1.31 22.53
N SER A 298 0.37 0.68 22.84
CA SER A 298 1.70 1.28 22.87
C SER A 298 2.36 1.43 21.50
N ASP A 299 1.85 0.76 20.47
CA ASP A 299 2.59 0.58 19.21
C ASP A 299 2.16 1.56 18.10
N GLU A 300 1.19 2.44 18.36
CA GLU A 300 0.87 3.55 17.46
C GLU A 300 1.87 4.69 17.64
N ILE A 301 2.78 4.84 16.67
CA ILE A 301 3.72 5.96 16.61
C ILE A 301 2.92 7.25 16.40
N PRO A 302 2.93 8.21 17.35
CA PRO A 302 1.98 9.34 17.35
C PRO A 302 2.13 10.33 16.18
N ASN A 303 3.28 10.35 15.49
CA ASN A 303 3.66 11.42 14.56
C ASN A 303 4.12 10.89 13.18
N SER A 304 3.35 9.98 12.56
CA SER A 304 3.61 9.54 11.19
C SER A 304 2.63 10.16 10.20
N LEU A 305 3.11 10.53 9.00
CA LEU A 305 2.29 10.97 7.88
C LEU A 305 1.53 9.80 7.20
N GLU A 306 1.83 8.56 7.58
CA GLU A 306 1.31 7.35 6.94
C GLU A 306 -0.01 6.85 7.53
N SER A 307 -0.84 6.17 6.72
CA SER A 307 -2.06 5.53 7.20
C SER A 307 -1.78 4.34 8.12
N THR A 308 -2.61 4.18 9.14
CA THR A 308 -2.62 3.03 10.06
C THR A 308 -3.24 1.80 9.40
N GLN A 309 -3.07 0.63 10.03
CA GLN A 309 -3.68 -0.60 9.54
C GLN A 309 -5.21 -0.53 9.49
N GLU A 310 -5.85 0.05 10.52
CA GLU A 310 -7.31 0.19 10.58
C GLU A 310 -7.84 1.13 9.49
N GLU A 311 -7.08 2.19 9.16
CA GLU A 311 -7.43 3.11 8.09
C GLU A 311 -7.32 2.44 6.72
N VAL A 312 -6.27 1.65 6.49
CA VAL A 312 -6.13 0.87 5.25
C VAL A 312 -7.27 -0.14 5.10
N GLU A 313 -7.71 -0.79 6.17
CA GLU A 313 -8.86 -1.72 6.13
C GLU A 313 -10.14 -0.99 5.70
N LYS A 314 -10.44 0.19 6.29
CA LYS A 314 -11.59 1.02 5.89
C LYS A 314 -11.52 1.46 4.43
N ILE A 315 -10.33 1.91 3.97
CA ILE A 315 -10.12 2.28 2.56
C ILE A 315 -10.45 1.09 1.65
N LEU A 316 -10.00 -0.12 1.99
CA LEU A 316 -10.26 -1.31 1.20
C LEU A 316 -11.75 -1.69 1.18
N GLU A 317 -12.45 -1.56 2.31
CA GLU A 317 -13.91 -1.77 2.37
C GLU A 317 -14.65 -0.81 1.44
N GLU A 318 -14.34 0.49 1.51
CA GLU A 318 -14.95 1.50 0.63
C GLU A 318 -14.64 1.23 -0.86
N MET A 319 -13.41 0.83 -1.19
CA MET A 319 -13.03 0.46 -2.55
C MET A 319 -13.82 -0.76 -3.06
N LEU A 320 -14.14 -1.72 -2.18
CA LEU A 320 -14.91 -2.90 -2.54
C LEU A 320 -16.36 -2.53 -2.85
N ASP A 321 -16.97 -1.70 -2.01
CA ASP A 321 -18.34 -1.24 -2.19
C ASP A 321 -18.51 -0.49 -3.53
N GLN A 322 -17.54 0.35 -3.90
CA GLN A 322 -17.52 1.00 -5.21
C GLN A 322 -17.45 0.01 -6.37
N GLN A 323 -16.58 -0.99 -6.27
CA GLN A 323 -16.45 -2.01 -7.33
C GLN A 323 -17.74 -2.80 -7.51
N ASP A 324 -18.39 -3.17 -6.41
CA ASP A 324 -19.63 -3.92 -6.45
C ASP A 324 -20.79 -3.04 -6.99
N GLN A 325 -20.87 -1.75 -6.64
CA GLN A 325 -21.81 -0.79 -7.25
C GLN A 325 -21.59 -0.60 -8.76
N ILE A 326 -20.33 -0.45 -9.19
CA ILE A 326 -19.98 -0.34 -10.62
C ILE A 326 -20.35 -1.63 -11.35
N SER A 327 -20.05 -2.80 -10.78
CA SER A 327 -20.40 -4.08 -11.39
C SER A 327 -21.92 -4.27 -11.53
N THR A 328 -22.68 -3.84 -10.52
CA THR A 328 -24.15 -3.90 -10.50
C THR A 328 -24.72 -2.97 -11.57
N SER A 329 -24.21 -1.74 -11.68
CA SER A 329 -24.64 -0.79 -12.72
C SER A 329 -24.30 -1.27 -14.15
N ILE A 330 -23.13 -1.89 -14.36
CA ILE A 330 -22.75 -2.50 -15.64
C ILE A 330 -23.66 -3.69 -15.97
N GLN A 331 -23.92 -4.59 -15.01
CA GLN A 331 -24.82 -5.73 -15.20
C GLN A 331 -26.25 -5.26 -15.52
N ASN A 332 -26.74 -4.24 -14.81
CA ASN A 332 -28.04 -3.62 -15.07
C ASN A 332 -28.11 -2.99 -16.47
N THR A 333 -27.02 -2.33 -16.90
CA THR A 333 -26.90 -1.76 -18.25
C THR A 333 -26.87 -2.86 -19.33
N MET A 334 -26.16 -3.96 -19.10
CA MET A 334 -26.11 -5.11 -20.02
C MET A 334 -27.44 -5.88 -20.11
N GLN A 335 -28.23 -5.90 -19.03
CA GLN A 335 -29.56 -6.51 -18.98
C GLN A 335 -30.68 -5.58 -19.45
N GLY A 336 -30.36 -4.35 -19.91
CA GLY A 336 -31.34 -3.38 -20.40
C GLY A 336 -32.26 -2.80 -19.32
N LYS A 337 -31.99 -3.07 -18.04
CA LYS A 337 -32.68 -2.47 -16.89
C LYS A 337 -31.85 -1.30 -16.41
N VAL A 338 -31.91 -0.18 -17.13
CA VAL A 338 -31.22 1.04 -16.71
C VAL A 338 -32.14 1.80 -15.75
N ASP A 339 -32.01 1.50 -14.46
CA ASP A 339 -32.61 2.34 -13.43
C ASP A 339 -31.70 3.54 -13.18
N LEU A 340 -32.07 4.71 -13.72
CA LEU A 340 -31.33 5.96 -13.58
C LEU A 340 -31.96 6.92 -12.57
N GLU A 341 -32.99 6.47 -11.84
CA GLU A 341 -33.62 7.22 -10.75
C GLU A 341 -32.58 7.71 -9.70
N PRO A 342 -31.54 6.93 -9.33
CA PRO A 342 -30.51 7.40 -8.38
C PRO A 342 -29.71 8.61 -8.89
N TYR A 343 -29.68 8.84 -10.20
CA TYR A 343 -29.00 9.96 -10.83
C TYR A 343 -29.96 11.11 -11.19
N GLY A 344 -31.21 11.05 -10.71
CA GLY A 344 -32.25 12.06 -10.94
C GLY A 344 -32.83 12.05 -12.36
N ILE A 345 -32.61 10.99 -13.14
CA ILE A 345 -33.11 10.87 -14.51
C ILE A 345 -34.38 10.02 -14.49
N SER A 346 -35.51 10.66 -14.76
CA SER A 346 -36.80 9.99 -14.75
C SER A 346 -36.98 9.06 -15.96
N GLN A 347 -37.92 8.13 -15.87
CA GLN A 347 -38.30 7.26 -17.00
C GLN A 347 -38.76 8.09 -18.22
N ALA A 348 -39.35 9.27 -18.00
CA ALA A 348 -39.74 10.19 -19.07
C ALA A 348 -38.51 10.79 -19.79
N ASP A 349 -37.45 11.12 -19.05
CA ASP A 349 -36.19 11.63 -19.63
C ASP A 349 -35.49 10.56 -20.46
N GLN A 350 -35.54 9.30 -20.02
CA GLN A 350 -35.01 8.18 -20.78
C GLN A 350 -35.75 7.98 -22.11
N GLN A 351 -37.08 8.07 -22.10
CA GLN A 351 -37.91 7.98 -23.31
C GLN A 351 -37.66 9.17 -24.25
N LEU A 352 -37.53 10.38 -23.70
CA LEU A 352 -37.22 11.58 -24.46
C LEU A 352 -35.83 11.48 -25.11
N PHE A 353 -34.83 11.01 -24.37
CA PHE A 353 -33.50 10.75 -24.89
C PHE A 353 -33.54 9.69 -26.00
N GLN A 354 -34.24 8.57 -25.82
CA GLN A 354 -34.38 7.55 -26.86
C GLN A 354 -35.06 8.08 -28.12
N PHE A 355 -36.08 8.92 -27.97
CA PHE A 355 -36.75 9.58 -29.09
C PHE A 355 -35.79 10.46 -29.90
N TYR A 356 -35.06 11.38 -29.24
CA TYR A 356 -34.09 12.24 -29.92
C TYR A 356 -32.87 11.47 -30.44
N SER A 357 -32.43 10.44 -29.72
CA SER A 357 -31.38 9.53 -30.13
C SER A 357 -31.78 8.85 -31.46
N ASN A 358 -32.98 8.29 -31.54
CA ASN A 358 -33.46 7.67 -32.77
C ASN A 358 -33.64 8.68 -33.91
N LYS A 359 -34.15 9.88 -33.60
CA LYS A 359 -34.31 10.96 -34.59
C LYS A 359 -32.97 11.40 -35.19
N MET A 360 -31.92 11.51 -34.37
CA MET A 360 -30.58 11.95 -34.77
C MET A 360 -29.65 10.80 -35.19
N LYS A 361 -30.19 9.61 -35.44
CA LYS A 361 -29.38 8.42 -35.73
C LYS A 361 -28.65 8.55 -37.06
N SER A 362 -29.29 9.14 -38.07
CA SER A 362 -28.72 9.30 -39.41
C SER A 362 -27.56 10.30 -39.41
N GLU A 363 -27.73 11.42 -38.71
CA GLU A 363 -26.77 12.51 -38.56
C GLU A 363 -25.57 12.06 -37.73
N ARG A 364 -25.79 11.27 -36.68
CA ARG A 364 -24.69 10.69 -35.89
C ARG A 364 -23.88 9.66 -36.66
N GLU A 365 -24.50 8.87 -37.53
CA GLU A 365 -23.75 7.93 -38.38
C GLU A 365 -22.95 8.69 -39.45
N GLN A 366 -23.51 9.76 -40.04
CA GLN A 366 -22.78 10.65 -40.93
C GLN A 366 -21.58 11.32 -40.23
N MET A 367 -21.78 11.82 -39.01
CA MET A 367 -20.72 12.41 -38.19
C MET A 367 -19.63 11.38 -37.83
N ARG A 368 -20.02 10.14 -37.52
CA ARG A 368 -19.10 9.03 -37.26
C ARG A 368 -18.28 8.67 -38.50
N GLN A 369 -18.90 8.64 -39.68
CA GLN A 369 -18.19 8.44 -40.95
C GLN A 369 -17.26 9.60 -41.27
N PHE A 370 -17.69 10.84 -41.01
CA PHE A 370 -16.86 12.04 -41.15
C PHE A 370 -15.62 11.97 -40.25
N TRP A 371 -15.77 11.66 -38.96
CA TRP A 371 -14.64 11.50 -38.03
C TRP A 371 -13.73 10.33 -38.40
N LYS A 372 -14.29 9.19 -38.82
CA LYS A 372 -13.49 8.06 -39.33
C LYS A 372 -12.66 8.48 -40.54
N LYS A 373 -13.21 9.30 -41.43
CA LYS A 373 -12.51 9.82 -42.61
C LYS A 373 -11.46 10.85 -42.22
N LEU A 374 -11.78 11.80 -41.34
CA LEU A 374 -10.87 12.85 -40.88
C LEU A 374 -9.67 12.29 -40.09
N ILE A 375 -9.91 11.35 -39.18
CA ILE A 375 -8.85 10.65 -38.44
C ILE A 375 -8.10 9.68 -39.36
N GLY A 376 -8.79 8.97 -40.25
CA GLY A 376 -8.18 8.07 -41.22
C GLY A 376 -7.26 8.80 -42.21
N ASP A 377 -7.65 9.98 -42.67
CA ASP A 377 -6.86 10.84 -43.54
C ASP A 377 -5.72 11.53 -42.77
N ALA A 378 -5.91 11.89 -41.49
CA ALA A 378 -4.83 12.36 -40.61
C ALA A 378 -3.78 11.27 -40.32
N LYS A 379 -4.15 9.99 -40.44
CA LYS A 379 -3.25 8.82 -40.30
C LYS A 379 -2.54 8.42 -41.60
N LYS A 380 -2.88 9.03 -42.74
CA LYS A 380 -2.09 8.89 -43.98
C LYS A 380 -0.88 9.82 -43.89
N GLU A 381 0.18 9.32 -43.26
CA GLU A 381 1.49 9.97 -43.27
C GLU A 381 2.03 10.00 -44.71
N ILE A 382 2.04 11.18 -45.32
CA ILE A 382 2.61 11.38 -46.65
C ILE A 382 4.14 11.47 -46.49
N SER A 383 4.84 10.42 -46.92
CA SER A 383 6.30 10.43 -47.02
C SER A 383 6.73 11.38 -48.15
N VAL A 384 7.16 12.59 -47.81
CA VAL A 384 7.66 13.55 -48.79
C VAL A 384 9.17 13.35 -48.98
N LYS A 385 9.61 13.02 -50.20
CA LYS A 385 11.03 13.05 -50.57
C LYS A 385 11.46 14.49 -50.80
N LYS A 386 12.47 14.95 -50.07
CA LYS A 386 13.19 16.20 -50.35
C LYS A 386 14.68 15.87 -50.45
N ASP A 387 15.32 16.26 -51.55
CA ASP A 387 16.76 16.10 -51.80
C ASP A 387 17.29 14.66 -51.65
N GLY A 388 16.54 13.67 -52.15
CA GLY A 388 17.01 12.28 -52.28
C GLY A 388 17.10 11.49 -50.97
N GLN A 389 16.82 12.06 -49.80
CA GLN A 389 16.78 11.34 -48.53
C GLN A 389 15.36 11.29 -47.96
N ILE A 390 14.95 10.09 -47.51
CA ILE A 390 13.70 9.87 -46.78
C ILE A 390 13.98 10.23 -45.32
N LYS A 391 13.31 11.26 -44.78
CA LYS A 391 13.26 11.52 -43.34
C LYS A 391 11.87 11.18 -42.80
N GLY A 392 11.81 10.08 -42.06
CA GLY A 392 10.65 9.52 -41.35
C GLY A 392 11.15 8.31 -40.54
N LYS A 393 10.41 7.86 -39.52
CA LYS A 393 10.86 6.69 -38.72
C LYS A 393 10.96 5.46 -39.63
N LEU A 394 12.11 4.80 -39.51
CA LEU A 394 12.52 3.60 -40.23
C LEU A 394 11.38 2.57 -40.21
N ASP A 395 10.87 2.21 -41.38
CA ASP A 395 10.02 1.04 -41.55
C ASP A 395 10.91 -0.19 -41.38
N VAL A 396 10.89 -0.74 -40.16
CA VAL A 396 11.71 -1.88 -39.75
C VAL A 396 11.33 -3.12 -40.57
N ASP A 397 10.07 -3.26 -40.97
CA ASP A 397 9.61 -4.39 -41.78
C ASP A 397 10.13 -4.30 -43.22
N SER A 398 10.16 -3.09 -43.80
CA SER A 398 10.82 -2.87 -45.09
C SER A 398 12.34 -3.04 -45.01
N PHE A 399 12.98 -2.64 -43.91
CA PHE A 399 14.44 -2.77 -43.73
C PHE A 399 14.87 -4.23 -43.58
N ILE A 400 14.09 -5.06 -42.88
CA ILE A 400 14.36 -6.50 -42.71
C ILE A 400 14.18 -7.26 -44.03
N ASN A 401 13.17 -6.91 -44.83
CA ASN A 401 12.91 -7.60 -46.10
C ASN A 401 13.94 -7.28 -47.21
N PHE A 402 14.71 -6.20 -47.08
CA PHE A 402 15.77 -5.81 -48.03
C PHE A 402 17.19 -6.21 -47.60
N TYR A 403 17.33 -6.98 -46.52
CA TYR A 403 18.62 -7.45 -46.01
C TYR A 403 18.61 -8.99 -46.03
N PRO A 404 19.15 -9.66 -47.07
CA PRO A 404 20.51 -9.47 -47.59
C PRO A 404 20.64 -9.67 -49.11
N ASP A 405 21.03 -8.65 -49.86
CA ASP A 405 21.68 -8.84 -51.18
C ASP A 405 22.81 -7.82 -51.29
N PHE A 406 23.96 -8.20 -50.73
CA PHE A 406 25.24 -7.63 -51.11
C PHE A 406 25.79 -8.45 -52.27
N VAL A 407 25.93 -7.83 -53.44
CA VAL A 407 26.99 -8.12 -54.43
C VAL A 407 27.62 -6.80 -54.83
#